data_AF-A0A428YS94-F1
#
_entry.id   AF-A0A428YS94-F1
#
_cell.length_a   1.000
_cell.length_b   1.000
_cell.length_c   1.000
_cell.angle_alpha   90.00
_cell.angle_beta   90.00
_cell.angle_gamma   90.00
#
_symmetry.space_group_name_H-M   'P 1'
#
loop_
_entity.id
_entity.type
_entity.pdbx_description
1 polymer ?
#
loop_
_entity_poly.entity_id
_entity_poly.type
_entity_poly.pdbx_seq_one_letter_code
_entity_poly.pdbx_strand_id
1 'polypeptide(L)'
;MPEDVTARHRAGGAGRLLAVRSASPRHAAPVFAPSVASATRTAAKMPWALSVLAMLMLVVVTPLALRAPDTQQATVPLPTFSVPALPTETDPAPATTRRQLQADRQVIKIGPAPSAAAPSASASASVPASASAVVAPVLLGPASNAELLSSLNSYCRATYGQFTRAMSTADGWVCGTFGRGPVALDLDAMCRWSYGDRARAVLGSATDPQSWRCYRDGP
;
A
#
# COMPACT_ATOMS: atom_id res chain seq x y z
N MET A 1 -45.25 -0.05 -8.14
CA MET A 1 -45.20 -0.63 -6.78
C MET A 1 -43.90 -0.14 -6.14
N PRO A 2 -43.86 1.03 -5.47
CA PRO A 2 -42.70 1.44 -4.70
C PRO A 2 -42.86 0.95 -3.26
N GLU A 3 -41.87 0.17 -2.80
CA GLU A 3 -41.81 -0.32 -1.42
C GLU A 3 -41.28 0.77 -0.48
N ASP A 4 -42.05 0.97 0.58
CA ASP A 4 -41.88 1.90 1.68
C ASP A 4 -40.96 1.23 2.72
N VAL A 5 -39.71 1.70 2.85
CA VAL A 5 -38.79 1.21 3.88
C VAL A 5 -38.67 2.24 4.99
N THR A 6 -39.57 2.08 5.95
CA THR A 6 -39.54 2.70 7.27
C THR A 6 -38.42 2.07 8.12
N ALA A 7 -37.42 2.85 8.55
CA ALA A 7 -36.48 2.40 9.58
C ALA A 7 -36.21 3.50 10.63
N ARG A 8 -36.64 3.17 11.85
CA ARG A 8 -36.68 3.96 13.08
C ARG A 8 -35.36 3.91 13.87
N HIS A 9 -35.11 5.02 14.60
CA HIS A 9 -34.51 5.14 15.95
C HIS A 9 -33.02 4.76 16.19
N ARG A 10 -32.16 5.76 16.50
CA ARG A 10 -31.72 6.25 17.85
C ARG A 10 -30.67 5.38 18.55
N ALA A 11 -29.49 5.95 18.81
CA ALA A 11 -28.91 6.10 20.16
C ALA A 11 -27.64 6.97 20.07
N GLY A 12 -27.61 8.06 20.83
CA GLY A 12 -26.47 8.95 20.94
C GLY A 12 -25.43 8.40 21.93
N GLY A 13 -24.15 8.60 21.61
CA GLY A 13 -23.02 8.36 22.50
C GLY A 13 -22.14 9.60 22.54
N ALA A 14 -22.33 10.44 23.56
CA ALA A 14 -21.44 11.55 23.87
C ALA A 14 -20.17 10.98 24.55
N GLY A 15 -19.12 10.79 23.76
CA GLY A 15 -17.80 10.36 24.22
C GLY A 15 -16.93 11.56 24.59
N ARG A 16 -16.80 11.79 25.91
CA ARG A 16 -15.88 12.71 26.58
C ARG A 16 -14.44 12.62 26.04
N LEU A 17 -13.91 13.71 25.50
CA LEU A 17 -12.49 13.88 25.23
C LEU A 17 -11.74 14.09 26.56
N LEU A 18 -11.08 13.05 27.06
CA LEU A 18 -10.06 13.19 28.10
C LEU A 18 -8.72 13.47 27.41
N ALA A 19 -8.23 14.69 27.59
CA ALA A 19 -6.87 15.07 27.23
C ALA A 19 -5.87 14.25 28.07
N VAL A 20 -5.27 13.23 27.46
CA VAL A 20 -4.14 12.51 28.04
C VAL A 20 -2.91 13.39 27.87
N ARG A 21 -2.51 14.07 28.95
CA ARG A 21 -1.17 14.63 29.11
C ARG A 21 -0.16 13.48 29.12
N SER A 22 0.52 13.25 27.99
CA SER A 22 1.71 12.39 27.96
C SER A 22 2.83 13.07 28.74
N ALA A 23 2.98 12.68 30.00
CA ALA A 23 4.14 13.01 30.81
C ALA A 23 5.37 12.31 30.21
N SER A 24 6.38 13.11 29.90
CA SER A 24 7.70 12.67 29.46
C SER A 24 8.36 11.79 30.54
N PRO A 25 8.70 10.52 30.25
CA PRO A 25 9.43 9.69 31.20
C PRO A 25 10.89 10.16 31.23
N ARG A 26 11.28 10.75 32.37
CA ARG A 26 12.68 11.01 32.70
C ARG A 26 13.43 9.69 32.72
N HIS A 27 14.53 9.64 31.97
CA HIS A 27 15.50 8.56 31.96
C HIS A 27 15.99 8.26 33.38
N ALA A 28 15.48 7.19 33.99
CA ALA A 28 16.10 6.57 35.15
C ALA A 28 17.19 5.61 34.63
N ALA A 29 18.43 5.90 34.97
CA ALA A 29 19.57 5.04 34.67
C ALA A 29 19.40 3.67 35.37
N PRO A 30 19.63 2.54 34.68
CA PRO A 30 19.64 1.25 35.34
C PRO A 30 20.89 1.11 36.22
N VAL A 31 20.66 0.98 37.52
CA VAL A 31 21.64 0.55 38.51
C VAL A 31 22.02 -0.90 38.20
N PHE A 32 23.30 -1.13 37.93
CA PHE A 32 23.89 -2.47 37.82
C PHE A 32 23.85 -3.17 39.18
N ALA A 33 23.18 -4.33 39.25
CA ALA A 33 23.38 -5.30 40.31
C ALA A 33 24.13 -6.52 39.74
N PRO A 34 25.27 -6.94 40.32
CA PRO A 34 25.98 -8.14 39.91
C PRO A 34 25.33 -9.35 40.58
N SER A 35 24.54 -10.12 39.85
CA SER A 35 24.14 -11.46 40.28
C SER A 35 25.11 -12.50 39.76
N VAL A 36 26.03 -12.86 40.65
CA VAL A 36 26.91 -14.03 40.54
C VAL A 36 26.06 -15.27 40.83
N ALA A 37 25.82 -16.10 39.82
CA ALA A 37 25.39 -17.48 40.02
C ALA A 37 25.92 -18.35 38.87
N SER A 38 27.03 -19.01 39.17
CA SER A 38 27.66 -20.04 38.36
C SER A 38 26.69 -21.19 38.13
N ALA A 39 26.34 -21.44 36.87
CA ALA A 39 25.73 -22.69 36.43
C ALA A 39 26.52 -23.21 35.23
N THR A 40 27.44 -24.11 35.51
CA THR A 40 28.12 -24.95 34.52
C THR A 40 27.09 -25.80 33.79
N ARG A 41 26.79 -25.46 32.52
CA ARG A 41 26.18 -26.40 31.56
C ARG A 41 27.05 -26.49 30.32
N THR A 42 27.81 -27.57 30.31
CA THR A 42 28.39 -28.31 29.18
C THR A 42 28.10 -27.72 27.80
N ALA A 43 29.17 -27.21 27.19
CA ALA A 43 29.28 -26.92 25.78
C ALA A 43 29.04 -28.19 24.95
N ALA A 44 27.79 -28.41 24.54
CA ALA A 44 27.46 -29.33 23.46
C ALA A 44 27.83 -28.66 22.13
N LYS A 45 29.12 -28.71 21.78
CA LYS A 45 29.58 -28.46 20.42
C LYS A 45 29.05 -29.59 19.53
N MET A 46 28.46 -29.20 18.40
CA MET A 46 27.99 -30.02 17.26
C MET A 46 26.52 -30.48 17.29
N PRO A 47 25.66 -29.72 16.58
CA PRO A 47 24.72 -30.37 15.66
C PRO A 47 24.79 -29.81 14.22
N TRP A 48 25.66 -28.84 13.92
CA TRP A 48 25.71 -28.23 12.58
C TRP A 48 26.09 -29.22 11.47
N ALA A 49 26.93 -30.22 11.77
CA ALA A 49 27.33 -31.23 10.78
C ALA A 49 26.15 -32.10 10.31
N LEU A 50 25.19 -32.41 11.20
CA LEU A 50 24.01 -33.21 10.84
C LEU A 50 23.03 -32.42 9.96
N SER A 51 22.88 -31.11 10.21
CA SER A 51 22.02 -30.26 9.37
C SER A 51 22.57 -30.07 7.96
N VAL A 52 23.90 -29.91 7.80
CA VAL A 52 24.53 -29.78 6.48
C VAL A 52 24.41 -31.10 5.71
N LEU A 53 24.63 -32.25 6.37
CA LEU A 53 24.49 -33.56 5.72
C LEU A 53 23.04 -33.84 5.28
N ALA A 54 22.05 -33.48 6.09
CA ALA A 54 20.64 -33.65 5.75
C ALA A 54 20.21 -32.76 4.57
N MET A 55 20.66 -31.50 4.52
CA MET A 55 20.43 -30.61 3.38
C MET A 55 21.09 -31.14 2.10
N LEU A 56 22.32 -31.66 2.19
CA LEU A 56 23.03 -32.19 1.03
C LEU A 56 22.35 -33.45 0.46
N MET A 57 21.88 -34.35 1.33
CA MET A 57 21.13 -35.53 0.92
C MET A 57 19.79 -35.16 0.26
N LEU A 58 19.12 -34.11 0.75
CA LEU A 58 17.85 -33.65 0.15
C LEU A 58 18.05 -33.17 -1.28
N VAL A 59 19.14 -32.41 -1.56
CA VAL A 59 19.47 -31.86 -2.89
C VAL A 59 19.88 -32.95 -3.88
N VAL A 60 20.53 -34.02 -3.43
CA VAL A 60 20.95 -35.13 -4.32
C VAL A 60 19.80 -36.08 -4.65
N VAL A 61 18.84 -36.27 -3.73
CA VAL A 61 17.71 -37.21 -3.95
C VAL A 61 16.57 -36.59 -4.76
N THR A 62 16.38 -35.26 -4.72
CA THR A 62 15.31 -34.59 -5.49
C THR A 62 15.38 -34.78 -7.02
N PRO A 63 16.54 -34.66 -7.69
CA PRO A 63 16.61 -34.78 -9.14
C PRO A 63 16.41 -36.21 -9.65
N LEU A 64 16.60 -37.24 -8.82
CA LEU A 64 16.35 -38.63 -9.23
C LEU A 64 14.86 -39.01 -9.19
N ALA A 65 14.05 -38.38 -8.32
CA ALA A 65 12.62 -38.66 -8.24
C ALA A 65 11.78 -37.93 -9.32
N LEU A 66 12.35 -36.90 -9.97
CA LEU A 66 11.68 -36.13 -11.03
C LEU A 66 12.00 -36.63 -12.45
N ARG A 67 12.77 -37.70 -12.60
CA ARG A 67 12.98 -38.33 -13.92
C ARG A 67 11.79 -39.22 -14.26
N ALA A 68 10.71 -38.57 -14.72
CA ALA A 68 9.58 -39.24 -15.32
C ALA A 68 10.03 -40.04 -16.55
N PRO A 69 9.48 -41.24 -16.79
CA PRO A 69 9.77 -42.04 -17.97
C PRO A 69 9.35 -41.28 -19.24
N ASP A 70 10.20 -41.33 -20.26
CA ASP A 70 10.01 -40.81 -21.61
C ASP A 70 8.54 -40.90 -22.09
N THR A 71 7.79 -39.82 -21.93
CA THR A 71 6.57 -39.60 -22.70
C THR A 71 6.99 -39.05 -24.05
N GLN A 72 6.85 -39.90 -25.06
CA GLN A 72 6.99 -39.54 -26.46
C GLN A 72 6.29 -38.21 -26.73
N GLN A 73 7.05 -37.22 -27.21
CA GLN A 73 6.51 -35.97 -27.71
C GLN A 73 5.66 -36.27 -28.95
N ALA A 74 4.35 -36.36 -28.75
CA ALA A 74 3.40 -36.22 -29.83
C ALA A 74 3.49 -34.77 -30.31
N THR A 75 4.10 -34.56 -31.48
CA THR A 75 4.11 -33.29 -32.20
C THR A 75 2.67 -32.89 -32.50
N VAL A 76 2.08 -32.07 -31.63
CA VAL A 76 0.78 -31.43 -31.88
C VAL A 76 1.02 -30.30 -32.87
N PRO A 77 0.46 -30.35 -34.10
CA PRO A 77 0.56 -29.26 -35.04
C PRO A 77 -0.16 -28.04 -34.45
N LEU A 78 0.57 -26.94 -34.28
CA LEU A 78 -0.03 -25.70 -33.80
C LEU A 78 -1.01 -25.16 -34.85
N PRO A 79 -2.20 -24.67 -34.44
CA PRO A 79 -3.11 -23.99 -35.34
C PRO A 79 -2.47 -22.71 -35.86
N THR A 80 -2.33 -22.62 -37.18
CA THR A 80 -1.89 -21.42 -37.89
C THR A 80 -3.01 -20.38 -37.82
N PHE A 81 -2.91 -19.42 -36.90
CA PHE A 81 -3.79 -18.28 -36.87
C PHE A 81 -3.31 -17.25 -37.91
N SER A 82 -4.03 -17.14 -39.02
CA SER A 82 -3.86 -16.06 -39.98
C SER A 82 -4.36 -14.75 -39.37
N VAL A 83 -3.42 -13.86 -39.05
CA VAL A 83 -3.72 -12.49 -38.60
C VAL A 83 -4.09 -11.63 -39.82
N PRO A 84 -5.30 -11.03 -39.87
CA PRO A 84 -5.67 -10.13 -40.96
C PRO A 84 -4.78 -8.88 -40.96
N ALA A 85 -4.38 -8.42 -42.14
CA ALA A 85 -3.55 -7.24 -42.31
C ALA A 85 -4.26 -5.98 -41.75
N LEU A 86 -3.51 -5.21 -40.97
CA LEU A 86 -3.92 -3.94 -40.37
C LEU A 86 -4.22 -2.90 -41.48
N PRO A 87 -5.37 -2.21 -41.48
CA PRO A 87 -5.56 -1.05 -42.33
C PRO A 87 -4.69 0.11 -41.85
N THR A 88 -3.86 0.61 -42.75
CA THR A 88 -3.16 1.90 -42.62
C THR A 88 -4.19 3.01 -42.75
N GLU A 89 -4.57 3.64 -41.64
CA GLU A 89 -5.42 4.83 -41.64
C GLU A 89 -4.58 6.09 -41.37
N THR A 90 -4.66 6.98 -42.35
CA THR A 90 -3.94 8.24 -42.48
C THR A 90 -4.82 9.40 -41.98
N ASP A 91 -4.21 10.30 -41.22
CA ASP A 91 -4.54 11.75 -41.08
C ASP A 91 -5.57 12.25 -40.02
N PRO A 92 -5.65 13.58 -39.72
CA PRO A 92 -5.48 14.07 -38.33
C PRO A 92 -6.60 15.00 -37.79
N ALA A 93 -6.70 15.11 -36.45
CA ALA A 93 -7.33 16.20 -35.66
C ALA A 93 -8.85 16.49 -35.90
N PRO A 94 -9.62 17.20 -35.04
CA PRO A 94 -9.23 18.09 -33.94
C PRO A 94 -10.00 17.90 -32.60
N ALA A 95 -9.65 18.77 -31.66
CA ALA A 95 -10.13 18.88 -30.28
C ALA A 95 -11.66 18.87 -30.07
N THR A 96 -12.10 18.19 -29.02
CA THR A 96 -13.17 18.55 -28.03
C THR A 96 -13.42 17.28 -27.20
N THR A 97 -13.25 17.24 -25.88
CA THR A 97 -14.30 17.60 -24.91
C THR A 97 -13.69 17.49 -23.51
N ARG A 98 -13.28 18.63 -22.95
CA ARG A 98 -12.75 18.76 -21.58
C ARG A 98 -13.83 19.38 -20.71
N ARG A 99 -14.87 18.64 -20.33
CA ARG A 99 -15.89 19.08 -19.33
C ARG A 99 -16.91 17.96 -19.06
N GLN A 100 -16.58 17.00 -18.19
CA GLN A 100 -17.58 16.21 -17.46
C GLN A 100 -16.90 15.24 -16.48
N LEU A 101 -16.40 15.75 -15.34
CA LEU A 101 -16.16 14.95 -14.12
C LEU A 101 -15.82 15.91 -12.97
N GLN A 102 -16.72 16.87 -12.76
CA GLN A 102 -16.80 17.68 -11.53
C GLN A 102 -18.27 17.71 -11.12
N ALA A 103 -18.77 16.59 -10.61
CA ALA A 103 -20.08 16.52 -9.98
C ALA A 103 -20.18 15.25 -9.13
N ASP A 104 -19.35 15.09 -8.10
CA ASP A 104 -19.76 14.24 -6.96
C ASP A 104 -18.93 14.50 -5.70
N ARG A 105 -19.08 15.70 -5.13
CA ARG A 105 -18.48 15.98 -3.83
C ARG A 105 -19.27 16.92 -2.96
N GLN A 106 -20.56 16.67 -2.76
CA GLN A 106 -21.29 17.24 -1.61
C GLN A 106 -22.44 16.33 -1.15
N VAL A 107 -22.16 15.44 -0.18
CA VAL A 107 -23.17 15.02 0.80
C VAL A 107 -22.59 15.26 2.19
N ILE A 108 -22.69 16.53 2.59
CA ILE A 108 -22.48 16.96 3.97
C ILE A 108 -23.76 16.56 4.73
N LYS A 109 -23.61 15.67 5.71
CA LYS A 109 -24.67 15.27 6.64
C LYS A 109 -24.89 16.38 7.65
N ILE A 110 -25.82 17.30 7.34
CA ILE A 110 -26.25 18.39 8.21
C ILE A 110 -27.24 17.82 9.23
N GLY A 111 -26.92 17.91 10.52
CA GLY A 111 -27.85 17.67 11.62
C GLY A 111 -28.88 18.79 11.75
N PRO A 112 -30.07 18.52 12.32
CA PRO A 112 -31.17 19.48 12.33
C PRO A 112 -30.93 20.61 13.36
N ALA A 113 -31.04 21.85 12.90
CA ALA A 113 -31.23 23.03 13.74
C ALA A 113 -32.56 23.72 13.34
N PRO A 114 -33.26 24.36 14.29
CA PRO A 114 -34.66 24.75 14.12
C PRO A 114 -34.85 26.03 13.29
N SER A 115 -35.99 26.05 12.61
CA SER A 115 -36.83 27.17 12.17
C SER A 115 -36.35 28.59 12.51
N ALA A 116 -36.10 29.41 11.47
CA ALA A 116 -36.85 30.64 11.13
C ALA A 116 -35.97 31.73 10.49
N ALA A 117 -36.52 32.32 9.42
CA ALA A 117 -36.22 33.60 8.79
C ALA A 117 -35.03 33.71 7.81
N ALA A 118 -35.39 33.96 6.55
CA ALA A 118 -34.58 34.60 5.50
C ALA A 118 -34.30 36.09 5.86
N PRO A 119 -33.31 36.78 5.25
CA PRO A 119 -33.31 37.09 3.82
C PRO A 119 -31.95 36.97 3.09
N SER A 120 -32.07 36.95 1.76
CA SER A 120 -31.04 36.99 0.75
C SER A 120 -30.05 38.17 0.90
N ALA A 121 -28.76 37.86 0.84
CA ALA A 121 -27.72 38.81 0.43
C ALA A 121 -26.65 38.06 -0.36
N SER A 122 -26.74 38.16 -1.70
CA SER A 122 -25.69 37.76 -2.63
C SER A 122 -24.52 38.74 -2.49
N ALA A 123 -23.53 38.37 -1.68
CA ALA A 123 -22.23 39.01 -1.69
C ALA A 123 -21.28 38.19 -2.58
N SER A 124 -21.20 38.57 -3.85
CA SER A 124 -20.11 38.17 -4.74
C SER A 124 -18.82 38.81 -4.24
N ALA A 125 -18.16 38.14 -3.30
CA ALA A 125 -16.80 38.48 -2.90
C ALA A 125 -15.86 37.98 -3.99
N SER A 126 -15.43 38.90 -4.85
CA SER A 126 -14.31 38.72 -5.78
C SER A 126 -13.04 38.45 -4.97
N VAL A 127 -12.77 37.18 -4.65
CA VAL A 127 -11.52 36.78 -4.01
C VAL A 127 -10.39 37.10 -4.98
N PRO A 128 -9.41 37.95 -4.61
CA PRO A 128 -8.27 38.24 -5.47
C PRO A 128 -7.56 36.93 -5.74
N ALA A 129 -7.47 36.57 -7.02
CA ALA A 129 -6.70 35.44 -7.52
C ALA A 129 -5.23 35.70 -7.22
N SER A 130 -4.82 35.42 -5.99
CA SER A 130 -3.42 35.25 -5.64
C SER A 130 -2.94 34.05 -6.43
N ALA A 131 -2.26 34.32 -7.54
CA ALA A 131 -1.54 33.32 -8.30
C ALA A 131 -0.41 32.79 -7.41
N SER A 132 -0.75 31.90 -6.48
CA SER A 132 0.23 31.05 -5.80
C SER A 132 0.96 30.30 -6.91
N ALA A 133 2.22 30.66 -7.13
CA ALA A 133 3.10 29.92 -8.01
C ALA A 133 3.01 28.45 -7.58
N VAL A 134 2.39 27.63 -8.43
CA VAL A 134 2.21 26.21 -8.15
C VAL A 134 3.60 25.59 -8.22
N VAL A 135 4.20 25.37 -7.05
CA VAL A 135 5.47 24.68 -6.95
C VAL A 135 5.26 23.28 -7.50
N ALA A 136 5.96 22.95 -8.59
CA ALA A 136 5.82 21.65 -9.23
C ALA A 136 6.26 20.54 -8.27
N PRO A 137 5.46 19.47 -8.10
CA PRO A 137 5.84 18.36 -7.24
C PRO A 137 7.06 17.64 -7.83
N VAL A 138 8.05 17.34 -6.98
CA VAL A 138 9.26 16.63 -7.35
C VAL A 138 9.00 15.12 -7.20
N LEU A 139 9.18 14.37 -8.28
CA LEU A 139 9.14 12.90 -8.25
C LEU A 139 10.40 12.38 -7.54
N LEU A 140 10.22 11.64 -6.46
CA LEU A 140 11.31 11.08 -5.66
C LEU A 140 11.66 9.64 -6.05
N GLY A 141 10.68 8.91 -6.59
CA GLY A 141 10.81 7.52 -7.01
C GLY A 141 9.55 6.74 -6.65
N PRO A 142 9.53 5.41 -6.84
CA PRO A 142 10.43 4.62 -7.70
C PRO A 142 10.20 4.91 -9.19
N ALA A 143 11.22 4.78 -10.03
CA ALA A 143 11.11 5.08 -11.47
C ALA A 143 10.42 3.93 -12.23
N SER A 144 10.48 2.71 -11.70
CA SER A 144 9.95 1.49 -12.31
C SER A 144 9.17 0.62 -11.34
N ASN A 145 8.36 -0.30 -11.88
CA ASN A 145 7.57 -1.25 -11.07
C ASN A 145 8.46 -2.26 -10.31
N ALA A 146 9.65 -2.58 -10.84
CA ALA A 146 10.60 -3.45 -10.15
C ALA A 146 11.20 -2.77 -8.91
N GLU A 147 11.58 -1.50 -9.02
CA GLU A 147 12.06 -0.70 -7.88
C GLU A 147 10.96 -0.48 -6.83
N LEU A 148 9.71 -0.31 -7.27
CA LEU A 148 8.55 -0.24 -6.38
C LEU A 148 8.45 -1.51 -5.53
N LEU A 149 8.46 -2.68 -6.16
CA LEU A 149 8.33 -3.93 -5.44
C LEU A 149 9.50 -4.16 -4.47
N SER A 150 10.73 -3.78 -4.85
CA SER A 150 11.90 -3.85 -3.98
C SER A 150 11.77 -2.95 -2.74
N SER A 151 11.31 -1.70 -2.94
CA SER A 151 11.12 -0.71 -1.87
C SER A 151 10.01 -1.15 -0.91
N LEU A 152 8.88 -1.63 -1.44
CA LEU A 152 7.77 -2.14 -0.64
C LEU A 152 8.17 -3.36 0.19
N ASN A 153 8.92 -4.30 -0.39
CA ASN A 153 9.44 -5.46 0.35
C ASN A 153 10.38 -5.04 1.48
N SER A 154 11.24 -4.06 1.23
CA SER A 154 12.16 -3.51 2.24
C SER A 154 11.38 -2.86 3.39
N TYR A 155 10.36 -2.06 3.06
CA TYR A 155 9.48 -1.44 4.04
C TYR A 155 8.68 -2.45 4.87
N CYS A 156 8.09 -3.47 4.22
CA CYS A 156 7.37 -4.53 4.94
C CYS A 156 8.30 -5.22 5.94
N ARG A 157 9.51 -5.60 5.51
CA ARG A 157 10.49 -6.28 6.37
C ARG A 157 10.94 -5.42 7.54
N ALA A 158 11.15 -4.13 7.31
CA ALA A 158 11.54 -3.17 8.34
C ALA A 158 10.43 -2.94 9.37
N THR A 159 9.17 -2.90 8.93
CA THR A 159 8.02 -2.50 9.78
C THR A 159 7.37 -3.70 10.48
N TYR A 160 7.21 -4.81 9.77
CA TYR A 160 6.45 -5.98 10.23
C TYR A 160 7.31 -7.22 10.49
N GLY A 161 8.61 -7.16 10.16
CA GLY A 161 9.59 -8.20 10.45
C GLY A 161 10.11 -8.94 9.22
N GLN A 162 11.24 -9.63 9.38
CA GLN A 162 12.07 -10.16 8.28
C GLN A 162 11.38 -11.15 7.34
N PHE A 163 10.29 -11.80 7.78
CA PHE A 163 9.55 -12.80 7.01
C PHE A 163 8.32 -12.24 6.29
N THR A 164 8.17 -10.92 6.26
CA THR A 164 7.06 -10.25 5.57
C THR A 164 7.47 -9.82 4.16
N ARG A 165 6.51 -9.83 3.24
CA ARG A 165 6.69 -9.40 1.85
C ARG A 165 5.51 -8.58 1.37
N ALA A 166 5.78 -7.65 0.48
CA ALA A 166 4.76 -6.87 -0.20
C ALA A 166 4.10 -7.71 -1.30
N MET A 167 2.78 -7.63 -1.39
CA MET A 167 1.97 -8.29 -2.41
C MET A 167 0.91 -7.31 -2.91
N SER A 168 0.59 -7.40 -4.21
CA SER A 168 -0.52 -6.64 -4.80
C SER A 168 -1.80 -7.46 -4.71
N THR A 169 -2.88 -6.81 -4.27
CA THR A 169 -4.25 -7.35 -4.27
C THR A 169 -5.14 -6.45 -5.13
N ALA A 170 -6.42 -6.82 -5.26
CA ALA A 170 -7.40 -5.98 -5.94
C ALA A 170 -7.62 -4.62 -5.23
N ASP A 171 -7.44 -4.60 -3.91
CA ASP A 171 -7.68 -3.42 -3.06
C ASP A 171 -6.42 -2.57 -2.84
N GLY A 172 -5.27 -2.99 -3.35
CA GLY A 172 -4.00 -2.25 -3.26
C GLY A 172 -2.83 -3.11 -2.80
N TRP A 173 -1.90 -2.50 -2.07
CA TRP A 173 -0.72 -3.19 -1.57
C TRP A 173 -0.93 -3.68 -0.14
N VAL A 174 -0.44 -4.88 0.14
CA VAL A 174 -0.46 -5.47 1.48
C VAL A 174 0.92 -6.01 1.84
N CYS A 175 1.27 -5.97 3.12
CA CYS A 175 2.35 -6.78 3.67
C CYS A 175 1.75 -8.09 4.17
N GLY A 176 2.17 -9.22 3.60
CA GLY A 176 1.81 -10.53 4.14
C GLY A 176 2.99 -11.27 4.72
N THR A 177 2.68 -12.14 5.67
CA THR A 177 3.61 -13.08 6.29
C THR A 177 2.95 -14.44 6.33
N PHE A 178 3.75 -15.49 6.26
CA PHE A 178 3.22 -16.84 6.38
C PHE A 178 2.52 -17.03 7.73
N GLY A 179 1.31 -17.60 7.70
CA GLY A 179 0.51 -17.90 8.90
C GLY A 179 -0.18 -16.69 9.56
N ARG A 180 -0.16 -15.49 8.96
CA ARG A 180 -1.00 -14.36 9.41
C ARG A 180 -1.76 -13.74 8.25
N GLY A 181 -2.87 -13.07 8.56
CA GLY A 181 -3.62 -12.31 7.57
C GLY A 181 -2.78 -11.17 6.97
N PRO A 182 -3.01 -10.80 5.70
CA PRO A 182 -2.35 -9.66 5.09
C PRO A 182 -2.73 -8.37 5.82
N VAL A 183 -1.76 -7.46 5.95
CA VAL A 183 -1.95 -6.13 6.54
C VAL A 183 -1.88 -5.11 5.43
N ALA A 184 -2.89 -4.24 5.34
CA ALA A 184 -2.90 -3.14 4.35
C ALA A 184 -1.65 -2.26 4.51
N LEU A 185 -1.00 -1.96 3.39
CA LEU A 185 0.21 -1.16 3.36
C LEU A 185 -0.15 0.32 3.22
N ASP A 186 0.23 1.13 4.20
CA ASP A 186 0.15 2.59 4.12
C ASP A 186 1.30 3.12 3.24
N LEU A 187 0.95 3.51 2.01
CA LEU A 187 1.92 3.97 1.01
C LEU A 187 2.51 5.34 1.36
N ASP A 188 1.75 6.22 2.03
CA ASP A 188 2.26 7.51 2.51
C ASP A 188 3.28 7.31 3.64
N ALA A 189 3.04 6.37 4.55
CA ALA A 189 4.02 5.99 5.56
C ALA A 189 5.29 5.41 4.93
N MET A 190 5.15 4.58 3.88
CA MET A 190 6.29 4.03 3.14
C MET A 190 7.12 5.10 2.42
N CYS A 191 6.46 6.07 1.76
CA CYS A 191 7.17 7.19 1.13
C CYS A 191 7.92 8.04 2.16
N ARG A 192 7.31 8.31 3.33
CA ARG A 192 7.95 9.04 4.42
C ARG A 192 9.15 8.31 5.01
N TRP A 193 9.03 6.99 5.18
CA TRP A 193 10.13 6.15 5.63
C TRP A 193 11.31 6.16 4.65
N SER A 194 11.03 6.17 3.34
CA SER A 194 12.08 6.10 2.30
C SER A 194 12.74 7.45 2.00
N TYR A 195 11.96 8.52 1.94
CA TYR A 195 12.40 9.82 1.40
C TYR A 195 12.23 11.01 2.37
N GLY A 196 11.81 10.73 3.62
CA GLY A 196 11.64 11.72 4.68
C GLY A 196 10.21 12.25 4.83
N ASP A 197 9.97 13.01 5.91
CA ASP A 197 8.63 13.34 6.42
C ASP A 197 7.68 14.06 5.45
N ARG A 198 8.23 14.73 4.43
CA ARG A 198 7.45 15.50 3.43
C ARG A 198 7.11 14.69 2.18
N ALA A 199 7.53 13.44 2.09
CA ALA A 199 7.18 12.60 0.97
C ALA A 199 5.76 12.06 1.12
N ARG A 200 5.00 12.05 0.02
CA ARG A 200 3.63 11.50 -0.06
C ARG A 200 3.51 10.55 -1.23
N ALA A 201 2.63 9.58 -1.10
CA ALA A 201 2.29 8.66 -2.17
C ALA A 201 1.20 9.29 -3.06
N VAL A 202 1.34 9.14 -4.37
CA VAL A 202 0.31 9.54 -5.35
C VAL A 202 0.07 8.39 -6.30
N LEU A 203 -1.20 8.03 -6.49
CA LEU A 203 -1.62 7.01 -7.43
C LEU A 203 -1.72 7.64 -8.83
N GLY A 204 -0.94 7.13 -9.79
CA GLY A 204 -0.97 7.63 -11.17
C GLY A 204 -2.26 7.28 -11.91
N SER A 205 -2.79 6.07 -11.69
CA SER A 205 -4.02 5.56 -12.30
C SER A 205 -4.81 4.72 -11.31
N ALA A 206 -6.11 4.99 -11.17
CA ALA A 206 -7.00 4.24 -10.29
C ALA A 206 -7.16 2.76 -10.69
N THR A 207 -6.90 2.42 -11.96
CA THR A 207 -7.00 1.05 -12.48
C THR A 207 -5.70 0.25 -12.35
N ASP A 208 -4.59 0.91 -12.03
CA ASP A 208 -3.28 0.26 -11.93
C ASP A 208 -2.66 0.52 -10.55
N PRO A 209 -2.75 -0.43 -9.61
CA PRO A 209 -2.12 -0.30 -8.30
C PRO A 209 -0.58 -0.27 -8.38
N GLN A 210 0.04 -0.54 -9.53
CA GLN A 210 1.50 -0.39 -9.70
C GLN A 210 1.92 1.02 -10.13
N SER A 211 0.95 1.88 -10.45
CA SER A 211 1.20 3.26 -10.89
C SER A 211 1.49 4.24 -9.74
N TRP A 212 1.56 3.76 -8.49
CA TRP A 212 1.91 4.61 -7.34
C TRP A 212 3.34 5.12 -7.42
N ARG A 213 3.53 6.40 -7.09
CA ARG A 213 4.82 7.09 -7.05
C ARG A 213 4.92 7.97 -5.80
N CYS A 214 6.12 8.17 -5.28
CA CYS A 214 6.38 9.10 -4.18
C CYS A 214 6.76 10.47 -4.71
N TYR A 215 6.12 11.50 -4.18
CA TYR A 215 6.36 12.91 -4.51
C TYR A 215 6.67 13.70 -3.25
N ARG A 216 7.32 14.85 -3.43
CA ARG A 216 7.48 15.88 -2.40
C ARG A 216 7.18 17.24 -3.00
N ASP A 217 6.61 18.13 -2.20
CA ASP A 217 6.47 19.53 -2.62
C ASP A 217 7.86 20.11 -2.88
N GLY A 218 8.00 20.93 -3.92
CA GLY A 218 9.27 21.57 -4.24
C GLY A 218 9.79 22.46 -3.10
N PRO A 219 11.06 22.88 -3.18
CA PRO A 219 11.75 23.64 -2.14
C PRO A 219 11.08 24.97 -1.79
#